data_AF-A0A353RK81-F1
#
_entry.id   AF-A0A353RK81-F1
#
_cell.length_a   1.000
_cell.length_b   1.000
_cell.length_c   1.000
_cell.angle_alpha   90.00
_cell.angle_beta   90.00
_cell.angle_gamma   90.00
#
_symmetry.space_group_name_H-M   'P 1'
#
loop_
_entity.id
_entity.type
_entity.pdbx_description
1 polymer ?
#
loop_
_entity_poly.entity_id
_entity_poly.type
_entity_poly.pdbx_seq_one_letter_code
_entity_poly.pdbx_strand_id
1 'polypeptide(L)' 'MARIVFPAEWFPQSGVQVTWPHAATDWHDMLEEVTACYVAFSKEILKREKLLVVAPPSFDVGQYFTEEERKNL' A
#
# COMPACT_ATOMS: atom_id res chain seq x y z
N MET A 1 32.33 -14.37 -2.90
CA MET A 1 30.87 -14.50 -3.11
C MET A 1 30.19 -13.83 -1.92
N ALA A 2 29.28 -12.89 -2.15
CA ALA A 2 28.49 -12.33 -1.06
C ALA A 2 27.61 -13.43 -0.45
N ARG A 3 27.50 -13.44 0.88
CA ARG A 3 26.65 -14.39 1.60
C ARG A 3 25.19 -14.00 1.36
N ILE A 4 24.41 -14.89 0.75
CA ILE A 4 22.98 -14.68 0.52
C ILE A 4 22.26 -14.73 1.87
N VAL A 5 21.42 -13.72 2.12
CA VAL A 5 20.59 -13.62 3.32
C VAL A 5 19.15 -13.36 2.87
N PHE A 6 18.22 -14.13 3.44
CA PHE A 6 16.78 -13.88 3.32
C PHE A 6 16.36 -13.14 4.59
N PRO A 7 16.09 -11.83 4.54
CA PRO A 7 15.69 -11.08 5.71
C PRO A 7 14.35 -11.63 6.23
N ALA A 8 14.24 -11.73 7.55
CA ALA A 8 12.96 -11.97 8.20
C ALA A 8 12.06 -10.74 8.08
N GLU A 9 10.77 -10.91 8.31
CA GLU A 9 9.77 -9.84 8.19
C GLU A 9 10.05 -8.65 9.14
N TRP A 10 10.65 -8.89 10.31
CA TRP A 10 11.02 -7.87 11.29
C TRP A 10 12.37 -7.18 11.03
N PHE A 11 13.06 -7.53 9.94
CA PHE A 11 14.26 -6.82 9.52
C PHE A 11 13.89 -5.39 9.10
N PRO A 12 14.73 -4.36 9.32
CA PRO A 12 14.43 -3.00 8.86
C PRO A 12 14.03 -2.96 7.38
N GLN A 13 12.83 -2.46 7.12
CA GLN A 13 12.22 -2.43 5.80
C GLN A 13 12.46 -1.05 5.14
N SER A 14 12.50 -1.04 3.81
CA SER A 14 12.56 0.21 3.03
C SER A 14 11.17 0.81 2.79
N GLY A 15 10.12 0.05 3.10
CA GLY A 15 8.72 0.33 2.79
C GLY A 15 7.94 -0.95 2.47
N VAL A 16 6.62 -0.79 2.41
CA VAL A 16 5.66 -1.86 2.13
C VAL A 16 5.02 -1.65 0.76
N GLN A 17 4.86 -2.73 -0.03
CA GLN A 17 4.14 -2.68 -1.30
C GLN A 17 2.71 -3.20 -1.12
N VAL A 18 1.73 -2.49 -1.69
CA VAL A 18 0.30 -2.84 -1.65
C VAL A 18 -0.28 -2.79 -3.06
N THR A 19 -0.99 -3.84 -3.46
CA THR A 19 -1.77 -3.88 -4.72
C THR A 19 -3.20 -3.44 -4.43
N TRP A 20 -3.58 -2.27 -4.95
CA TRP A 20 -4.85 -1.61 -4.62
C TRP A 20 -6.06 -2.37 -5.20
N PRO A 21 -7.19 -2.48 -4.46
CA PRO A 21 -8.39 -3.14 -4.95
C PRO A 21 -9.02 -2.32 -6.07
N HIS A 22 -9.64 -3.00 -7.04
CA HIS A 22 -10.40 -2.37 -8.11
C HIS A 22 -11.53 -3.28 -8.61
N ALA A 23 -12.48 -2.68 -9.33
CA ALA A 23 -13.72 -3.34 -9.77
C ALA A 23 -13.55 -4.52 -10.75
N ALA A 24 -12.33 -4.76 -11.26
CA ALA A 24 -12.01 -5.88 -12.16
C ALA A 24 -11.28 -7.02 -11.41
N THR A 25 -11.56 -7.15 -10.12
CA THR A 25 -11.08 -8.22 -9.24
C THR A 25 -12.28 -8.82 -8.51
N ASP A 26 -12.06 -9.89 -7.74
CA ASP A 26 -13.10 -10.52 -6.92
C ASP A 26 -13.64 -9.60 -5.81
N TRP A 27 -13.03 -8.43 -5.60
CA TRP A 27 -13.54 -7.40 -4.70
C TRP A 27 -14.72 -6.60 -5.26
N HIS A 28 -15.15 -6.84 -6.50
CA HIS A 28 -16.19 -6.06 -7.19
C HIS A 28 -17.42 -5.76 -6.31
N ASP A 29 -18.00 -6.80 -5.69
CA ASP A 29 -19.24 -6.70 -4.92
C ASP A 29 -19.07 -6.03 -3.54
N MET A 30 -17.84 -5.83 -3.09
CA MET A 30 -17.49 -5.25 -1.78
C MET A 30 -16.40 -4.18 -1.90
N LEU A 31 -16.33 -3.52 -3.05
CA LEU A 31 -15.22 -2.63 -3.39
C LEU A 31 -15.11 -1.45 -2.41
N GLU A 32 -16.23 -0.91 -1.97
CA GLU A 32 -16.26 0.19 -1.00
C GLU A 32 -15.67 -0.24 0.37
N GLU A 33 -16.13 -1.39 0.88
CA GLU A 33 -15.69 -1.93 2.17
C GLU A 33 -14.20 -2.25 2.16
N VAL A 34 -13.72 -2.96 1.12
CA VAL A 34 -12.30 -3.29 1.02
C VAL A 34 -11.45 -2.05 0.81
N THR A 35 -11.93 -1.05 0.04
CA THR A 35 -11.18 0.20 -0.15
C THR A 35 -11.02 0.94 1.17
N ALA A 36 -12.06 0.99 2.01
CA ALA A 36 -11.96 1.58 3.34
C ALA A 36 -10.92 0.86 4.21
N CYS A 37 -10.88 -0.48 4.16
CA CYS A 37 -9.84 -1.28 4.83
C CYS A 37 -8.43 -0.94 4.32
N TYR A 38 -8.26 -0.86 3.00
CA TYR A 38 -6.98 -0.51 2.37
C TYR A 38 -6.48 0.86 2.77
N VAL A 39 -7.36 1.85 2.79
CA VAL A 39 -7.03 3.20 3.26
C VAL A 39 -6.61 3.16 4.73
N ALA A 40 -7.34 2.43 5.58
CA ALA A 40 -7.06 2.37 7.01
C ALA A 40 -5.66 1.81 7.31
N PHE A 41 -5.30 0.64 6.77
CA PHE A 41 -3.97 0.08 7.04
C PHE A 41 -2.86 0.85 6.32
N SER A 42 -3.13 1.42 5.14
CA SER A 42 -2.15 2.22 4.40
C SER A 42 -1.73 3.46 5.19
N LYS A 43 -2.67 4.11 5.89
CA LYS A 43 -2.37 5.21 6.81
C LYS A 43 -1.50 4.79 7.99
N GLU A 44 -1.66 3.56 8.48
CA GLU A 44 -0.79 3.04 9.55
C GLU A 44 0.62 2.71 9.06
N ILE A 45 0.77 2.24 7.82
CA ILE A 45 2.07 2.05 7.17
C ILE A 45 2.77 3.41 7.03
N LEU A 46 2.09 4.41 6.46
CA LEU A 46 2.66 5.74 6.17
C LEU A 46 3.18 6.50 7.41
N LYS A 47 2.68 6.16 8.61
CA LYS A 47 3.18 6.69 9.90
C LYS A 47 4.56 6.16 10.28
N ARG A 48 5.01 5.06 9.68
CA ARG A 48 6.20 4.31 10.10
C ARG A 48 7.21 4.15 8.96
N GLU A 49 6.70 3.91 7.75
CA GLU A 49 7.52 3.57 6.58
C GLU A 49 6.91 4.13 5.28
N LYS A 50 7.65 3.97 4.18
CA LYS A 50 7.15 4.29 2.84
C LYS A 50 6.12 3.26 2.38
N LEU A 51 5.14 3.69 1.60
CA LEU A 51 4.13 2.84 1.00
C LEU A 51 4.24 2.93 -0.52
N LEU A 52 4.51 1.80 -1.19
CA LEU A 52 4.45 1.70 -2.64
C LEU A 52 3.12 1.10 -3.06
N VAL A 53 2.27 1.87 -3.75
CA VAL A 53 0.98 1.37 -4.24
C VAL A 53 1.03 1.02 -5.72
N VAL A 54 0.61 -0.20 -6.05
CA VAL A 54 0.35 -0.64 -7.42
C VAL A 54 -1.14 -0.56 -7.67
N ALA A 55 -1.56 0.27 -8.63
CA ALA A 55 -2.95 0.46 -9.00
C ALA A 55 -3.11 0.54 -10.53
N PRO A 56 -4.33 0.35 -11.07
CA PRO A 56 -4.60 0.59 -12.49
C PRO A 56 -4.19 2.02 -12.91
N PRO A 57 -3.71 2.24 -14.15
CA PRO A 57 -3.23 3.56 -14.60
C PRO A 57 -4.26 4.69 -14.49
N SER A 58 -5.55 4.36 -14.53
CA SER A 58 -6.66 5.31 -14.45
C SER A 58 -7.08 5.66 -13.02
N PHE A 59 -6.44 5.08 -11.99
CA PHE A 59 -6.87 5.21 -10.61
C PHE A 59 -5.90 6.07 -9.79
N ASP A 60 -6.37 7.23 -9.33
CA ASP A 60 -5.61 8.09 -8.44
C ASP A 60 -5.77 7.63 -6.99
N VAL A 61 -4.78 6.89 -6.47
CA VAL A 61 -4.75 6.46 -5.06
C VAL A 61 -4.49 7.64 -4.12
N GLY A 62 -3.84 8.70 -4.61
CA GLY A 62 -3.49 9.88 -3.83
C GLY A 62 -4.72 10.57 -3.22
N GLN A 63 -5.89 10.44 -3.86
CA GLN A 63 -7.15 11.04 -3.38
C GLN A 63 -7.54 10.63 -1.95
N TYR A 64 -7.08 9.49 -1.44
CA TYR A 64 -7.39 9.00 -0.09
C TYR A 64 -6.46 9.55 1.01
N PHE A 65 -5.39 10.24 0.61
CA PHE A 65 -4.31 10.67 1.49
C PHE A 65 -4.14 12.19 1.49
N THR A 66 -3.82 12.73 2.65
CA THR A 66 -3.45 14.13 2.86
C THR A 66 -2.11 14.45 2.19
N GLU A 67 -1.79 15.73 1.99
CA GLU A 67 -0.50 16.15 1.42
C GLU A 67 0.70 15.66 2.24
N GLU A 68 0.56 15.58 3.57
CA GLU A 68 1.61 15.06 4.44
C GLU A 68 1.82 13.56 4.24
N GLU A 69 0.73 12.78 4.23
CA GLU A 69 0.76 11.33 3.99
C GLU A 69 1.38 11.00 2.63
N ARG A 70 1.12 11.82 1.60
CA ARG A 70 1.68 11.65 0.26
C ARG A 70 3.20 11.81 0.18
N LYS A 71 3.87 12.39 1.18
CA LYS A 71 5.34 12.47 1.20
C LYS A 71 6.02 11.11 1.36
N ASN A 72 5.31 10.14 1.93
CA ASN A 72 5.78 8.78 2.17
C ASN A 72 5.10 7.75 1.23
N LEU A 73 4.25 8.20 0.30
CA LEU A 73 3.57 7.39 -0.71
C LEU A 73 4.37 7.33 -2.03
#